data_AF-A0A6N3FDT3-F1
#
_entry.id   AF-A0A6N3FDT3-F1
#
_cell.length_a   1.000
_cell.length_b   1.000
_cell.length_c   1.000
_cell.angle_alpha   90.00
_cell.angle_beta   90.00
_cell.angle_gamma   90.00
#
_symmetry.space_group_name_H-M   'P 1'
#
loop_
_entity.id
_entity.type
_entity.pdbx_description
1 polymer ?
#
loop_
_entity_poly.entity_id
_entity_poly.type
_entity_poly.pdbx_seq_one_letter_code
_entity_poly.pdbx_strand_id
1 'polypeptide(L)'
;MNKKDLIKKSIDENLISKEEILSSILKRVHEERINRNSDIDIMILTLIGRKDMYGYEILKEIEIKSRGSFALKEGGVYPILHGLEGEGLLTSYWIEDEINKKYYRLTDKGREYISKKEESTDYNKSTKRVLNLEGMGWK
;
A
#
# COMPACT_ATOMS: atom_id res chain seq x y z
N MET A 1 -42.22 -27.18 22.74
CA MET A 1 -40.93 -27.31 22.02
C MET A 1 -40.14 -28.44 22.67
N ASN A 2 -39.66 -29.42 21.91
CA ASN A 2 -38.97 -30.62 22.46
C ASN A 2 -37.51 -30.28 22.81
N LYS A 3 -36.93 -30.98 23.80
CA LYS A 3 -35.51 -30.91 24.17
C LYS A 3 -34.55 -31.05 22.97
N LYS A 4 -34.89 -31.86 21.96
CA LYS A 4 -34.14 -31.98 20.70
C LYS A 4 -34.14 -30.68 19.88
N ASP A 5 -35.27 -29.96 19.85
CA ASP A 5 -35.41 -28.71 19.10
C ASP A 5 -34.58 -27.58 19.75
N LEU A 6 -34.54 -27.55 21.08
CA LEU A 6 -33.73 -26.58 21.85
C LEU A 6 -32.23 -26.77 21.62
N ILE A 7 -31.76 -28.03 21.57
CA ILE A 7 -30.35 -28.34 21.29
C ILE A 7 -29.99 -27.92 19.86
N LYS A 8 -30.85 -28.24 18.88
CA LYS A 8 -30.60 -27.90 17.48
C LYS A 8 -30.54 -26.38 17.28
N LYS A 9 -31.50 -25.64 17.84
CA LYS A 9 -31.53 -24.18 17.80
C LYS A 9 -30.27 -23.55 18.41
N SER A 10 -29.82 -24.05 19.57
CA SER A 10 -28.59 -23.54 20.21
C SER A 10 -27.33 -23.86 19.39
N ILE A 11 -27.26 -25.02 18.72
CA ILE A 11 -26.15 -25.36 17.82
C ILE A 11 -26.15 -24.42 16.61
N ASP A 12 -27.31 -24.22 15.99
CA ASP A 12 -27.48 -23.35 14.81
C ASP A 12 -27.15 -21.89 15.16
N GLU A 13 -27.65 -21.35 16.28
CA GLU A 13 -27.33 -19.99 16.75
C GLU A 13 -25.83 -19.81 17.04
N ASN A 14 -25.16 -20.84 17.57
CA ASN A 14 -23.73 -20.80 17.88
C ASN A 14 -22.83 -21.02 16.64
N LEU A 15 -23.37 -21.63 15.57
CA LEU A 15 -22.74 -21.68 14.26
C LEU A 15 -22.85 -20.32 13.56
N ILE A 16 -24.05 -19.74 13.53
CA ILE A 16 -24.33 -18.40 12.96
C ILE A 16 -23.42 -17.34 13.60
N SER A 17 -23.28 -17.34 14.92
CA SER A 17 -22.42 -16.38 15.62
C SER A 17 -20.93 -16.53 15.24
N LYS A 18 -20.45 -17.75 15.00
CA LYS A 18 -19.07 -18.00 14.53
C LYS A 18 -18.85 -17.52 13.10
N GLU A 19 -19.83 -17.68 12.23
CA GLU A 19 -19.76 -17.23 10.83
C GLU A 19 -19.73 -15.70 10.74
N GLU A 20 -20.52 -15.00 11.55
CA GLU A 20 -20.49 -13.54 11.66
C GLU A 20 -19.13 -13.04 12.18
N ILE A 21 -18.59 -13.67 13.23
CA ILE A 21 -17.26 -13.34 13.76
C ILE A 21 -16.20 -13.57 12.69
N LEU A 22 -16.22 -14.72 12.00
CA LEU A 22 -15.24 -15.04 10.95
C LEU A 22 -15.31 -14.03 9.80
N SER A 23 -16.52 -13.68 9.36
CA SER A 23 -16.74 -12.66 8.32
C SER A 23 -16.17 -11.30 8.73
N SER A 24 -16.40 -10.87 9.98
CA SER A 24 -15.85 -9.60 10.50
C SER A 24 -14.32 -9.58 10.56
N ILE A 25 -13.70 -10.69 10.95
CA ILE A 25 -12.23 -10.83 10.99
C ILE A 25 -11.67 -10.81 9.57
N LEU A 26 -12.26 -11.58 8.64
CA LEU A 26 -11.81 -11.62 7.25
C LEU A 26 -11.92 -10.23 6.59
N LYS A 27 -13.03 -9.52 6.81
CA LYS A 27 -13.21 -8.16 6.33
C LYS A 27 -12.10 -7.23 6.86
N ARG A 28 -11.84 -7.26 8.16
CA ARG A 28 -10.79 -6.43 8.78
C ARG A 28 -9.39 -6.77 8.26
N VAL A 29 -9.05 -8.06 8.13
CA VAL A 29 -7.76 -8.50 7.57
C VAL A 29 -7.61 -8.03 6.11
N HIS A 30 -8.70 -8.06 5.34
CA HIS A 30 -8.70 -7.57 3.96
C HIS A 30 -8.51 -6.05 3.88
N GLU A 31 -9.25 -5.28 4.71
CA GLU A 31 -9.11 -3.81 4.81
C GLU A 31 -7.70 -3.41 5.22
N GLU A 32 -7.12 -4.04 6.25
CA GLU A 32 -5.74 -3.83 6.68
C GLU A 32 -4.74 -4.11 5.55
N ARG A 33 -4.98 -5.15 4.75
CA ARG A 33 -4.12 -5.49 3.61
C ARG A 33 -4.24 -4.45 2.48
N ILE A 34 -5.46 -4.02 2.13
CA ILE A 34 -5.69 -2.97 1.13
C ILE A 34 -5.03 -1.67 1.57
N ASN A 35 -5.23 -1.27 2.83
CA ASN A 35 -4.64 -0.05 3.38
C ASN A 35 -3.12 -0.11 3.32
N ARG A 36 -2.51 -1.24 3.69
CA ARG A 36 -1.05 -1.41 3.53
C ARG A 36 -0.57 -1.30 2.10
N ASN A 37 -1.30 -1.83 1.12
CA ASN A 37 -0.93 -1.67 -0.29
C ASN A 37 -1.03 -0.19 -0.71
N SER A 38 -2.13 0.48 -0.37
CA SER A 38 -2.32 1.92 -0.65
C SER A 38 -1.23 2.78 0.01
N ASP A 39 -0.75 2.41 1.19
CA ASP A 39 0.35 3.09 1.89
C ASP A 39 1.68 2.94 1.15
N ILE A 40 1.96 1.75 0.62
CA ILE A 40 3.19 1.48 -0.15
C ILE A 40 3.17 2.24 -1.49
N ASP A 41 2.02 2.27 -2.15
CA ASP A 41 1.84 3.00 -3.41
C ASP A 41 2.19 4.48 -3.23
N ILE A 42 1.61 5.14 -2.21
CA ILE A 42 1.88 6.55 -1.95
C ILE A 42 3.34 6.77 -1.57
N MET A 43 3.95 5.89 -0.77
CA MET A 43 5.38 5.95 -0.46
C MET A 43 6.25 5.96 -1.73
N ILE A 44 5.98 5.05 -2.66
CA ILE A 44 6.72 4.96 -3.93
C ILE A 44 6.50 6.22 -4.77
N LEU A 45 5.24 6.66 -4.91
CA LEU A 45 4.90 7.87 -5.67
C LEU A 45 5.57 9.13 -5.07
N THR A 46 5.59 9.27 -3.74
CA THR A 46 6.26 10.38 -3.04
C THR A 46 7.77 10.36 -3.25
N LEU A 47 8.40 9.18 -3.28
CA LEU A 47 9.83 9.07 -3.58
C LEU A 47 10.15 9.52 -5.01
N ILE A 48 9.41 9.00 -5.99
CA ILE A 48 9.60 9.34 -7.41
C ILE A 48 9.24 10.82 -7.68
N GLY A 49 8.33 11.40 -6.89
CA GLY A 49 8.01 12.83 -6.96
C GLY A 49 9.20 13.76 -6.67
N ARG A 50 10.25 13.27 -6.00
CA ARG A 50 11.47 14.05 -5.71
C ARG A 50 12.44 14.11 -6.88
N LYS A 51 12.55 13.00 -7.60
CA LYS A 51 13.38 12.82 -8.80
C LYS A 51 12.97 11.51 -9.46
N ASP A 52 13.18 11.41 -10.76
CA ASP A 52 13.01 10.15 -11.46
C ASP A 52 13.96 9.10 -10.87
N MET A 53 13.44 7.89 -10.64
CA MET A 53 14.19 6.80 -10.00
C MET A 53 13.97 5.48 -10.75
N TYR A 54 14.97 4.60 -10.72
CA TYR A 54 14.85 3.22 -11.21
C TYR A 54 14.54 2.26 -10.05
N GLY A 55 14.01 1.07 -10.37
CA GLY A 55 13.42 0.15 -9.39
C GLY A 55 14.30 -0.15 -8.16
N TYR A 56 15.59 -0.39 -8.37
CA TYR A 56 16.51 -0.67 -7.27
C TYR A 56 16.83 0.56 -6.39
N GLU A 57 16.86 1.76 -6.97
CA GLU A 57 17.03 3.00 -6.21
C GLU A 57 15.84 3.24 -5.27
N ILE A 58 14.62 2.95 -5.73
CA ILE A 58 13.41 3.05 -4.91
C ILE A 58 13.49 2.09 -3.71
N LEU A 59 13.89 0.84 -3.92
CA LEU A 59 14.08 -0.16 -2.85
C LEU A 59 15.05 0.35 -1.78
N LYS A 60 16.20 0.88 -2.20
CA LYS A 60 17.22 1.42 -1.30
C LYS A 60 16.72 2.62 -0.51
N GLU A 61 16.05 3.57 -1.17
CA GLU A 61 15.50 4.75 -0.50
C GLU A 61 14.45 4.36 0.56
N ILE A 62 13.60 3.38 0.26
CA ILE A 62 12.62 2.84 1.20
C ILE A 62 13.31 2.24 2.43
N GLU A 63 14.32 1.39 2.24
CA GLU A 63 15.06 0.75 3.33
C GLU A 63 15.80 1.77 4.21
N ILE A 64 16.45 2.75 3.59
CA ILE A 64 17.19 3.81 4.30
C ILE A 64 16.22 4.68 5.12
N LYS A 65 15.12 5.14 4.51
CA LYS A 65 14.16 6.01 5.19
C LYS A 65 13.40 5.29 6.30
N SER A 66 13.16 3.99 6.13
CA SER A 66 12.57 3.15 7.17
C SER A 66 13.52 2.81 8.31
N ARG A 67 14.81 3.16 8.21
CA ARG A 67 15.86 2.72 9.15
C ARG A 67 15.88 1.19 9.28
N GLY A 68 15.59 0.49 8.19
CA GLY A 68 15.47 -0.98 8.16
C GLY A 68 14.18 -1.55 8.78
N SER A 69 13.27 -0.73 9.32
CA SER A 69 11.99 -1.21 9.88
C SER A 69 11.02 -1.70 8.81
N PHE A 70 11.24 -1.29 7.56
CA PHE A 70 10.46 -1.72 6.40
C PHE A 70 11.39 -1.95 5.21
N ALA A 71 11.40 -3.18 4.70
CA ALA A 71 12.14 -3.55 3.51
C ALA A 71 11.18 -4.17 2.49
N LEU A 72 11.06 -3.51 1.34
CA LEU A 72 10.36 -4.08 0.20
C LEU A 72 11.32 -5.02 -0.53
N LYS A 73 10.87 -6.22 -0.88
CA LYS A 73 11.68 -7.13 -1.68
C LYS A 73 11.59 -6.77 -3.16
N GLU A 74 12.61 -7.11 -3.92
CA GLU A 74 12.66 -6.86 -5.37
C GLU A 74 11.45 -7.45 -6.11
N GLY A 75 11.03 -8.67 -5.77
CA GLY A 75 9.82 -9.30 -6.33
C GLY A 75 8.50 -8.61 -5.97
N GLY A 76 8.51 -7.65 -5.05
CA GLY A 76 7.33 -6.86 -4.64
C GLY A 76 7.26 -5.47 -5.27
N VAL A 77 8.40 -4.82 -5.56
CA VAL A 77 8.39 -3.44 -6.07
C VAL A 77 7.95 -3.35 -7.52
N TYR A 78 8.37 -4.28 -8.38
CA TYR A 78 8.07 -4.20 -9.81
C TYR A 78 6.58 -4.39 -10.13
N PRO A 79 5.85 -5.35 -9.52
CA PRO A 79 4.40 -5.42 -9.70
C PRO A 79 3.67 -4.14 -9.30
N ILE A 80 4.11 -3.48 -8.23
CA ILE A 80 3.53 -2.20 -7.77
C ILE A 80 3.81 -1.10 -8.80
N LEU A 81 5.06 -0.96 -9.24
CA LEU A 81 5.44 0.02 -10.27
C LEU A 81 4.65 -0.19 -11.57
N HIS A 82 4.46 -1.45 -11.99
CA HIS A 82 3.63 -1.78 -13.15
C HIS A 82 2.16 -1.43 -12.95
N GLY A 83 1.61 -1.65 -11.75
CA GLY A 83 0.24 -1.22 -11.41
C GLY A 83 0.08 0.29 -11.48
N LEU A 84 0.97 1.04 -10.83
CA LEU A 84 0.97 2.50 -10.82
C LEU A 84 1.16 3.11 -12.22
N GLU A 85 2.01 2.49 -13.05
CA GLU A 85 2.17 2.84 -14.46
C GLU A 85 0.90 2.55 -15.27
N GLY A 86 0.28 1.39 -15.07
CA GLY A 86 -0.99 1.01 -15.71
C GLY A 86 -2.16 1.91 -15.31
N GLU A 87 -2.15 2.44 -14.10
CA GLU A 87 -3.09 3.45 -13.62
C GLU A 87 -2.76 4.88 -14.11
N GLY A 88 -1.63 5.08 -14.78
CA GLY A 88 -1.18 6.39 -15.28
C GLY A 88 -0.68 7.34 -14.19
N LEU A 89 -0.40 6.84 -12.99
CA LEU A 89 0.20 7.61 -11.90
C LEU A 89 1.70 7.81 -12.11
N LEU A 90 2.32 6.92 -12.89
CA LEU A 90 3.71 6.98 -13.33
C LEU A 90 3.81 6.87 -14.85
N THR A 91 4.87 7.43 -15.42
CA THR A 91 5.40 7.04 -16.74
C THR A 91 6.78 6.44 -16.56
N SER A 92 7.27 5.73 -17.58
CA SER A 92 8.62 5.20 -17.58
C SER A 92 9.39 5.48 -18.86
N TYR A 93 10.71 5.41 -18.74
CA TYR A 93 11.63 5.51 -19.86
C TYR A 93 12.90 4.70 -19.56
N TRP A 94 13.57 4.25 -20.60
CA TRP A 94 14.84 3.52 -20.47
C TRP A 94 16.00 4.50 -20.64
N ILE A 95 17.00 4.36 -19.77
CA ILE A 95 18.32 4.95 -19.99
C ILE A 95 19.23 3.81 -20.39
N GLU A 96 19.76 3.90 -21.62
CA GLU A 96 20.76 2.98 -22.12
C GLU A 96 22.13 3.32 -21.51
N ASP A 97 22.45 2.62 -20.42
CA ASP A 97 23.76 2.57 -19.79
C ASP A 97 24.31 1.13 -19.85
N GLU A 98 25.34 0.79 -19.07
CA GLU A 98 25.90 -0.57 -19.05
C GLU A 98 24.91 -1.67 -18.63
N ILE A 99 23.81 -1.33 -17.94
CA ILE A 99 22.87 -2.30 -17.35
C ILE A 99 21.44 -2.09 -17.88
N ASN A 100 21.18 -1.07 -18.71
CA ASN A 100 19.85 -0.66 -19.19
C ASN A 100 18.84 -0.53 -18.04
N LYS A 101 18.74 0.67 -17.46
CA LYS A 101 17.85 0.93 -16.33
C LYS A 101 16.52 1.53 -16.79
N LYS A 102 15.41 0.96 -16.31
CA LYS A 102 14.07 1.55 -16.46
C LYS A 102 13.84 2.57 -15.33
N TYR A 103 13.72 3.83 -15.69
CA TYR A 103 13.38 4.93 -14.80
C TYR A 103 11.88 5.19 -14.81
N TYR A 104 11.37 5.66 -13.68
CA TYR A 104 9.98 6.04 -13.48
C TYR A 104 9.90 7.53 -13.14
N ARG A 105 8.88 8.19 -13.68
CA ARG A 105 8.59 9.61 -13.48
C ARG A 105 7.16 9.79 -13.00
N LEU A 106 6.97 10.69 -12.03
CA LEU A 106 5.65 11.03 -11.50
C LEU A 106 4.84 11.89 -12.49
N THR A 107 3.61 11.47 -12.80
CA THR A 107 2.68 12.23 -13.64
C THR A 107 1.90 13.28 -12.85
N ASP A 108 1.20 14.19 -13.52
CA ASP A 108 0.27 15.12 -12.85
C ASP A 108 -0.86 14.38 -12.14
N LYS A 109 -1.37 13.30 -12.75
CA LYS A 109 -2.35 12.42 -12.11
C LYS A 109 -1.79 11.77 -10.85
N GLY A 110 -0.52 11.35 -10.88
CA GLY A 110 0.20 10.85 -9.71
C GLY A 110 0.32 11.88 -8.59
N ARG A 111 0.65 13.13 -8.93
CA ARG A 111 0.69 14.25 -7.96
C ARG A 111 -0.67 14.48 -7.32
N GLU A 112 -1.73 14.57 -8.11
CA GLU A 112 -3.10 14.77 -7.62
C GLU A 112 -3.55 13.60 -6.71
N TYR A 113 -3.17 12.37 -7.06
CA TYR A 113 -3.45 11.19 -6.25
C TYR A 113 -2.81 11.27 -4.86
N ILE A 114 -1.54 11.69 -4.78
CA ILE A 114 -0.84 11.92 -3.50
C ILE A 114 -1.59 12.98 -2.68
N SER A 115 -1.88 14.15 -3.28
CA SER A 115 -2.54 15.26 -2.57
C SER A 115 -3.90 14.87 -2.00
N LYS A 116 -4.74 14.17 -2.79
CA LYS A 116 -6.05 13.67 -2.32
C LYS A 116 -5.92 12.70 -1.15
N LYS A 117 -4.90 11.85 -1.17
CA LYS A 117 -4.64 10.90 -0.08
C LYS A 117 -4.10 11.58 1.17
N GLU A 118 -3.29 12.63 1.03
CA GLU A 118 -2.82 13.45 2.15
C GLU A 118 -3.95 14.18 2.89
N GLU A 119 -4.97 14.62 2.16
CA GLU A 119 -6.18 15.24 2.72
C GLU A 119 -7.09 14.23 3.45
N SER A 120 -7.07 12.96 3.03
CA SER A 120 -7.81 11.89 3.72
C SER A 120 -7.08 11.45 5.00
N THR A 121 -7.74 11.61 6.15
CA THR A 121 -7.19 11.44 7.52
C THR A 121 -6.50 10.09 7.78
N ASP A 122 -6.72 9.06 6.96
CA ASP A 122 -6.14 7.71 7.10
C ASP A 122 -4.66 7.62 6.72
N TYR A 123 -4.14 8.51 5.86
CA TYR A 123 -2.73 8.51 5.45
C TYR A 123 -1.76 8.93 6.58
N ASN A 124 -2.26 9.54 7.65
CA ASN A 124 -1.47 10.51 8.42
C ASN A 124 -0.56 9.95 9.53
N LYS A 125 -0.56 8.64 9.84
CA LYS A 125 0.22 8.16 11.01
C LYS A 125 1.21 7.04 10.76
N SER A 126 0.95 6.06 9.90
CA SER A 126 1.85 4.91 9.69
C SER A 126 2.99 5.27 8.74
N THR A 127 2.68 5.69 7.52
CA THR A 127 3.65 5.99 6.45
C THR A 127 4.53 7.19 6.74
N LYS A 128 3.95 8.31 7.22
CA LYS A 128 4.72 9.50 7.62
C LYS A 128 5.75 9.19 8.71
N ARG A 129 5.42 8.28 9.65
CA ARG A 129 6.35 7.83 10.71
C ARG A 129 7.41 6.87 10.19
N VAL A 130 7.03 5.91 9.35
CA VAL A 130 7.97 4.91 8.82
C VAL A 130 9.04 5.58 7.97
N LEU A 131 8.69 6.60 7.17
CA LEU A 131 9.63 7.24 6.26
C LEU A 131 10.21 8.57 6.76
N ASN A 132 9.83 8.99 7.97
CA ASN A 132 10.20 10.27 8.56
C ASN A 132 9.99 11.45 7.59
N LEU A 133 8.79 11.53 6.99
CA LEU A 133 8.44 12.55 5.98
C LEU A 133 7.92 13.86 6.60
N GLU A 134 8.14 14.10 7.89
CA GLU A 134 7.77 15.36 8.55
C GLU A 134 8.51 16.54 7.88
N GLY A 135 7.75 17.57 7.48
CA GLY A 135 8.28 18.78 6.84
C GLY A 135 8.22 18.80 5.31
N MET A 136 7.65 17.79 4.65
CA MET A 136 7.44 17.78 3.21
C MET A 136 6.20 18.59 2.82
N GLY A 137 6.31 19.91 2.89
CA GLY A 137 5.36 20.81 2.26
C GLY A 137 5.63 20.85 0.75
N TRP A 138 4.68 20.35 -0.05
CA TRP A 138 4.65 20.60 -1.48
C TRP A 138 4.27 22.08 -1.68
N LYS A 139 5.27 22.93 -1.92
CA LYS A 139 5.05 24.29 -2.42
C LYS A 139 5.19 24.29 -3.93
#